data_AF-A0AAP4PNG5-F1
#
_entry.id   AF-A0AAP4PNG5-F1
#
_cell.length_a   1.000
_cell.length_b   1.000
_cell.length_c   1.000
_cell.angle_alpha   90.00
_cell.angle_beta   90.00
_cell.angle_gamma   90.00
#
_symmetry.space_group_name_H-M   'P 1'
#
loop_
_entity.id
_entity.type
_entity.pdbx_description
1 polymer ?
#
loop_
_entity_poly.entity_id
_entity_poly.type
_entity_poly.pdbx_seq_one_letter_code
_entity_poly.pdbx_strand_id
1 'polypeptide(L)'
;MSIFKDWFTEDEDDIFMGSPKSKFFDVVNEASKDIVEEEIDKIIEKLAVLEMMMSEDKGEEFNINNHIKEYILENEDKVKAMKKGLYVEFTGEIICRLDS
;
A
#
# COMPACT_ATOMS: atom_id res chain seq x y z
N MET A 1 -11.31 14.88 6.13
CA MET A 1 -11.79 13.99 5.05
C MET A 1 -11.70 14.59 3.63
N SER A 2 -11.19 15.83 3.44
CA SER A 2 -11.07 16.46 2.10
C SER A 2 -9.74 16.17 1.40
N ILE A 3 -8.63 16.01 2.16
CA ILE A 3 -7.27 15.87 1.62
C ILE A 3 -7.12 14.64 0.69
N PHE A 4 -7.81 13.54 1.01
CA PHE A 4 -7.75 12.30 0.22
C PHE A 4 -8.55 12.35 -1.08
N LYS A 5 -9.57 13.22 -1.16
CA LYS A 5 -10.36 13.39 -2.39
C LYS A 5 -9.59 14.25 -3.38
N ASP A 6 -8.93 15.30 -2.90
CA ASP A 6 -8.08 16.17 -3.71
C ASP A 6 -6.87 15.42 -4.28
N TRP A 7 -6.37 14.38 -3.57
CA TRP A 7 -5.34 13.47 -4.10
C TRP A 7 -5.78 12.67 -5.34
N PHE A 8 -7.08 12.35 -5.43
CA PHE A 8 -7.63 11.51 -6.49
C PHE A 8 -8.10 12.31 -7.72
N THR A 9 -8.23 13.64 -7.62
CA THR A 9 -8.97 14.44 -8.63
C THR A 9 -8.17 15.45 -9.42
N GLU A 10 -6.85 15.57 -9.27
CA GLU A 10 -6.07 16.43 -10.16
C GLU A 10 -5.28 15.61 -11.17
N ASP A 11 -5.79 15.69 -12.39
CA ASP A 11 -5.23 15.42 -13.72
C ASP A 11 -3.82 14.83 -13.77
N GLU A 12 -3.71 13.79 -14.60
CA GLU A 12 -2.51 13.01 -14.92
C GLU A 12 -1.29 13.80 -15.41
N ASP A 13 -1.30 15.14 -15.43
CA ASP A 13 -0.32 15.89 -16.21
C ASP A 13 0.48 17.02 -15.54
N ASP A 14 0.27 17.49 -14.30
CA ASP A 14 1.11 18.66 -13.86
C ASP A 14 1.50 18.88 -12.38
N ILE A 15 1.30 17.93 -11.45
CA ILE A 15 1.86 18.03 -10.08
C ILE A 15 2.79 16.85 -9.70
N PHE A 16 2.83 15.80 -10.52
CA PHE A 16 3.54 14.56 -10.25
C PHE A 16 4.84 14.44 -11.06
N MET A 17 5.91 15.13 -10.66
CA MET A 17 7.28 14.70 -11.02
C MET A 17 7.63 13.43 -10.25
N GLY A 18 7.00 12.30 -10.58
CA GLY A 18 7.29 10.97 -10.01
C GLY A 18 6.06 10.12 -9.71
N SER A 19 6.18 8.80 -9.87
CA SER A 19 5.10 7.85 -9.54
C SER A 19 4.84 7.79 -8.02
N PRO A 20 3.61 7.44 -7.56
CA PRO A 20 3.30 7.27 -6.13
C PRO A 20 4.28 6.35 -5.38
N LYS A 21 4.82 5.35 -6.08
CA LYS A 21 5.89 4.48 -5.58
C LYS A 21 7.16 5.27 -5.25
N SER A 22 7.58 6.18 -6.14
CA SER A 22 8.78 6.99 -5.93
C SER A 22 8.63 7.83 -4.67
N LYS A 23 7.50 8.53 -4.53
CA LYS A 23 7.23 9.37 -3.36
C LYS A 23 7.18 8.60 -2.05
N PHE A 24 6.60 7.41 -2.05
CA PHE A 24 6.62 6.55 -0.88
C PHE A 24 8.06 6.23 -0.44
N PHE A 25 8.93 5.83 -1.37
CA PHE A 25 10.33 5.56 -1.02
C PHE A 25 11.11 6.82 -0.65
N ASP A 26 10.81 7.97 -1.26
CA ASP A 26 11.43 9.25 -0.87
C ASP A 26 11.08 9.58 0.59
N VAL A 27 9.80 9.47 0.96
CA VAL A 27 9.32 9.73 2.34
C VAL A 27 9.87 8.72 3.32
N VAL A 28 9.92 7.43 2.97
CA VAL A 28 10.52 6.39 3.81
C VAL A 28 12.01 6.65 4.05
N ASN A 29 12.74 7.18 3.07
CA ASN A 29 14.16 7.48 3.21
C ASN A 29 14.42 8.77 4.02
N GLU A 30 13.52 9.74 3.93
CA GLU A 30 13.63 11.02 4.66
C GLU A 30 13.10 10.92 6.11
N ALA A 31 12.13 10.03 6.36
CA ALA A 31 11.52 9.84 7.66
C ALA A 31 12.47 9.21 8.69
N SER A 32 12.13 9.38 9.98
CA SER A 32 12.88 8.74 11.06
C SER A 32 12.72 7.22 11.02
N LYS A 33 13.81 6.49 11.26
CA LYS A 33 13.83 5.01 11.22
C LYS A 33 12.75 4.38 12.09
N ASP A 34 12.55 4.88 13.31
CA ASP A 34 11.56 4.34 14.25
C ASP A 34 10.14 4.45 13.68
N ILE A 35 9.79 5.58 13.05
CA ILE A 35 8.48 5.79 12.41
C ILE A 35 8.30 4.82 11.25
N VAL A 36 9.33 4.67 10.42
CA VAL A 36 9.32 3.77 9.27
C VAL A 36 9.17 2.32 9.71
N GLU A 37 9.91 1.90 10.74
CA GLU A 37 9.86 0.54 11.28
C GLU A 37 8.47 0.22 11.83
N GLU A 38 7.86 1.13 12.59
CA GLU A 38 6.49 0.96 13.08
C GLU A 38 5.45 0.88 11.94
N GLU A 39 5.56 1.73 10.92
CA GLU A 39 4.62 1.69 9.79
C GLU A 39 4.80 0.42 8.95
N ILE A 40 6.04 -0.04 8.75
CA ILE A 40 6.30 -1.31 8.08
C ILE A 40 5.73 -2.48 8.88
N ASP A 41 5.89 -2.49 10.20
CA ASP A 41 5.35 -3.56 11.06
C ASP A 41 3.82 -3.67 10.93
N LYS A 42 3.10 -2.54 10.91
CA LYS A 42 1.65 -2.52 10.65
C LYS A 42 1.27 -3.08 9.27
N ILE A 43 2.07 -2.80 8.24
CA ILE A 43 1.84 -3.35 6.89
C ILE A 43 1.99 -4.87 6.92
N ILE A 44 3.02 -5.37 7.61
CA ILE A 44 3.25 -6.81 7.76
C ILE A 44 2.14 -7.48 8.58
N GLU A 45 1.70 -6.87 9.67
CA GLU A 45 0.56 -7.35 10.47
C GLU A 45 -0.71 -7.44 9.62
N LYS A 46 -1.03 -6.38 8.85
CA LYS A 46 -2.17 -6.36 7.93
C LYS A 46 -2.07 -7.48 6.89
N LEU A 47 -0.88 -7.73 6.34
CA LEU A 47 -0.66 -8.84 5.40
C LEU A 47 -0.89 -10.20 6.06
N ALA A 48 -0.35 -10.43 7.26
CA ALA A 48 -0.52 -11.67 8.00
C ALA A 48 -2.01 -11.94 8.30
N VAL A 49 -2.76 -10.93 8.74
CA VAL A 49 -4.21 -11.05 8.98
C VAL A 49 -4.96 -11.37 7.68
N LEU A 50 -4.62 -10.72 6.56
CA LEU A 50 -5.25 -11.02 5.26
C LEU A 50 -4.95 -12.44 4.80
N GLU A 51 -3.72 -12.93 4.98
CA GLU A 51 -3.36 -14.31 4.65
C GLU A 51 -4.10 -15.31 5.54
N MET A 52 -4.23 -15.02 6.84
CA MET A 52 -5.01 -15.83 7.77
C MET A 52 -6.48 -15.86 7.39
N MET A 53 -7.12 -14.71 7.17
CA MET A 53 -8.53 -14.62 6.76
C MET A 53 -8.81 -15.31 5.43
N MET A 54 -7.89 -15.22 4.47
CA MET A 54 -8.05 -15.89 3.17
C MET A 54 -7.81 -17.39 3.24
N SER A 55 -7.07 -17.87 4.25
CA SER A 55 -6.81 -19.29 4.49
C SER A 55 -7.77 -19.89 5.52
N GLU A 56 -8.50 -19.04 6.25
CA GLU A 56 -9.58 -19.43 7.15
C GLU A 56 -10.61 -20.26 6.36
N ASP A 57 -11.00 -21.40 6.92
CA ASP A 57 -11.87 -22.40 6.30
C ASP A 57 -11.35 -23.10 5.03
N LYS A 58 -10.09 -22.87 4.65
CA LYS A 58 -9.44 -23.59 3.56
C LYS A 58 -8.53 -24.69 4.13
N GLY A 59 -8.62 -25.89 3.55
CA GLY A 59 -7.83 -27.04 4.00
C GLY A 59 -6.31 -26.80 3.87
N GLU A 60 -5.51 -27.65 4.51
CA GLU A 60 -4.02 -27.53 4.55
C GLU A 60 -3.36 -27.49 3.15
N GLU A 61 -4.06 -27.90 2.10
CA GLU A 61 -3.58 -27.84 0.71
C GLU A 61 -3.75 -26.46 0.05
N PHE A 62 -4.43 -25.49 0.70
CA PHE A 62 -4.64 -24.17 0.11
C PHE A 62 -3.33 -23.37 0.07
N ASN A 63 -2.83 -23.18 -1.15
CA ASN A 63 -1.67 -22.36 -1.39
C ASN A 63 -2.08 -20.94 -1.79
N ILE A 64 -2.08 -20.04 -0.80
CA ILE A 64 -2.44 -18.63 -1.01
C ILE A 64 -1.54 -17.93 -2.05
N ASN A 65 -0.26 -18.28 -2.13
CA ASN A 65 0.68 -17.68 -3.07
C ASN A 65 0.32 -17.99 -4.53
N ASN A 66 -0.19 -19.18 -4.81
CA ASN A 66 -0.66 -19.52 -6.15
C ASN A 66 -1.92 -18.74 -6.50
N HIS A 67 -2.85 -18.63 -5.55
CA HIS A 67 -4.08 -17.87 -5.73
C HIS A 67 -3.82 -16.36 -5.95
N ILE A 68 -2.88 -15.77 -5.21
CA ILE A 68 -2.44 -14.38 -5.42
C ILE A 68 -1.88 -14.20 -6.83
N LYS A 69 -1.03 -15.12 -7.32
CA LYS A 69 -0.46 -15.02 -8.67
C LYS A 69 -1.55 -15.06 -9.75
N GLU A 70 -2.49 -15.98 -9.64
CA GLU A 70 -3.63 -16.07 -10.56
C GLU A 70 -4.46 -14.79 -10.53
N TYR A 71 -4.80 -14.30 -9.34
CA TYR A 71 -5.57 -13.07 -9.17
C TYR A 71 -4.88 -11.85 -9.78
N ILE A 72 -3.56 -11.74 -9.64
CA ILE A 72 -2.77 -10.66 -10.25
C ILE A 72 -2.85 -10.73 -11.77
N LEU A 73 -2.71 -11.92 -12.37
CA LEU A 73 -2.78 -12.09 -13.82
C LEU A 73 -4.16 -11.73 -14.37
N GLU A 74 -5.22 -12.11 -13.67
CA GLU A 74 -6.60 -11.85 -14.08
C GLU A 74 -7.04 -10.39 -13.86
N ASN A 75 -6.40 -9.67 -12.93
CA ASN A 75 -6.83 -8.34 -12.48
C ASN A 75 -5.68 -7.33 -12.46
N GLU A 76 -4.70 -7.45 -13.37
CA GLU A 76 -3.46 -6.67 -13.37
C GLU A 76 -3.69 -5.16 -13.17
N ASP A 77 -4.61 -4.57 -13.95
CA ASP A 77 -4.91 -3.14 -13.88
C ASP A 77 -5.51 -2.72 -12.53
N LYS A 78 -6.41 -3.53 -11.98
CA LYS A 78 -7.01 -3.28 -10.66
C LYS A 78 -5.98 -3.40 -9.56
N VAL A 79 -5.11 -4.42 -9.63
CA VAL A 79 -4.02 -4.59 -8.67
C VAL A 79 -3.06 -3.41 -8.75
N LYS A 80 -2.73 -2.94 -9.95
CA LYS A 80 -1.89 -1.76 -10.16
C LYS A 80 -2.51 -0.48 -9.59
N ALA A 81 -3.82 -0.29 -9.78
CA ALA A 81 -4.56 0.84 -9.20
C ALA A 81 -4.59 0.76 -7.66
N MET A 82 -4.93 -0.40 -7.10
CA MET A 82 -4.92 -0.63 -5.65
C MET A 82 -3.53 -0.40 -5.06
N LYS A 83 -2.47 -0.90 -5.72
CA LYS A 83 -1.08 -0.70 -5.30
C LYS A 83 -0.68 0.78 -5.28
N LYS A 84 -1.12 1.57 -6.27
CA LYS A 84 -0.94 3.03 -6.26
C LYS A 84 -1.65 3.66 -5.05
N GLY A 85 -2.90 3.28 -4.77
CA GLY A 85 -3.66 3.78 -3.61
C GLY A 85 -2.97 3.47 -2.28
N LEU A 86 -2.48 2.24 -2.10
CA LEU A 86 -1.76 1.85 -0.88
C LEU A 86 -0.46 2.65 -0.69
N TYR A 87 0.30 2.93 -1.75
CA TYR A 87 1.49 3.79 -1.62
C TYR A 87 1.14 5.18 -1.11
N VAL A 88 0.02 5.73 -1.54
CA VAL A 88 -0.46 7.05 -1.10
C VAL A 88 -0.88 7.01 0.35
N GLU A 89 -1.68 6.01 0.73
CA GLU A 89 -2.16 5.80 2.10
C GLU A 89 -0.98 5.74 3.08
N PHE A 90 -0.01 4.85 2.84
CA PHE A 90 1.15 4.71 3.71
C PHE A 90 2.06 5.95 3.69
N THR A 91 2.19 6.63 2.55
CA THR A 91 2.92 7.91 2.50
C THR A 91 2.25 8.94 3.41
N GLY A 92 0.92 9.02 3.40
CA GLY A 92 0.14 9.89 4.27
C GLY A 92 0.32 9.54 5.76
N GLU A 93 0.30 8.25 6.11
CA GLU A 93 0.50 7.79 7.49
C GLU A 93 1.88 8.19 8.04
N ILE A 94 2.94 8.02 7.24
CA ILE A 94 4.29 8.43 7.63
C ILE A 94 4.38 9.95 7.77
N ILE A 95 3.85 10.73 6.81
CA ILE A 95 3.89 12.21 6.86
C ILE A 95 3.13 12.74 8.09
N CYS A 96 1.93 12.21 8.37
CA CYS A 96 1.15 12.66 9.53
C CYS A 96 1.90 12.45 10.86
N ARG A 97 2.71 11.40 10.95
CA ARG A 97 3.55 11.13 12.13
C ARG A 97 4.80 12.00 12.21
N LEU A 98 5.32 12.48 11.09
CA LEU A 98 6.46 13.41 11.08
C LEU A 98 6.09 14.82 11.54
N ASP A 99 4.83 15.24 11.35
CA ASP A 99 4.32 16.57 11.70
C ASP A 99 3.72 16.64 13.13
N SER A 100 3.70 15.50 13.86
CA SER A 100 3.19 15.37 15.24
C SER A 100 4.31 15.30 16.27
#